data_AF-A0A8T7BLP9-F1
#
_entry.id   AF-A0A8T7BLP9-F1
#
_cell.length_a   1.000
_cell.length_b   1.000
_cell.length_c   1.000
_cell.angle_alpha   90.00
_cell.angle_beta   90.00
_cell.angle_gamma   90.00
#
_symmetry.space_group_name_H-M   'P 1'
#
loop_
_entity.id
_entity.type
_entity.pdbx_description
1 polymer ?
#
loop_
_entity_poly.entity_id
_entity_poly.type
_entity_poly.pdbx_seq_one_letter_code
_entity_poly.pdbx_strand_id
1 'polypeptide(L)'
;VPHDADPLVQEAMTLAFAQRKVEARILYEHELAGISKSVLEQIDDIHNVFKAGDGQQELNFLNITGKIPDWEAAIQWTRDKDPVLADATWPEFDYPSEALKNIAWNYMEIVSGAVIKYLDEHPEVNKMFWRDSGRAIARQDLKHHGDKLYGNYTYLNNFDIMSKVPAYPSDVWRLIESRLIEPSAYTDRVEVSDPEGTAFYFELTPEQALSWSRGSYGQGHMVMIPNQASGIFPSSVINYPIRSNEWLPPVQVTTVNGIIASSNSHASNHPRMEIHIRDGYVQNVIGGGLYGDGFRLWLDYPKINELTWPFQEHPGFWWLYEAGTGTNPKYFKHPGEILVGDNMSERNAGGVIHWSFGSEVKNGPEPNKEKSQRSPESFAFGKQHNLPIGHALHNHTLLPTYQVRLRDGGQWITLIEHGQITASNDPEVRALASRYGHPDEILARDWIPELPGITVPGNYDEDYSSNPGRHWTNWANSILDGTNPYQQ
;
A
#
# COMPACT_ATOMS: atom_id res chain seq x y z
N VAL A 1 -17.18 -3.44 9.69
CA VAL A 1 -16.72 -2.07 9.41
C VAL A 1 -16.09 -1.51 10.69
N PRO A 2 -15.05 -0.67 10.59
CA PRO A 2 -14.38 -0.09 11.75
C PRO A 2 -15.34 0.83 12.53
N HIS A 3 -14.97 1.19 13.77
CA HIS A 3 -15.85 1.92 14.69
C HIS A 3 -16.09 3.39 14.30
N ASP A 4 -15.19 3.94 13.50
CA ASP A 4 -15.20 5.30 12.97
C ASP A 4 -15.97 5.42 11.65
N ALA A 5 -16.43 4.30 11.06
CA ALA A 5 -17.25 4.33 9.86
C ALA A 5 -18.53 5.15 10.07
N ASP A 6 -18.79 6.08 9.13
CA ASP A 6 -19.90 7.02 9.18
C ASP A 6 -21.25 6.27 9.19
N PRO A 7 -22.05 6.39 10.29
CA PRO A 7 -23.32 5.70 10.41
C PRO A 7 -24.32 6.04 9.29
N LEU A 8 -24.33 7.28 8.79
CA LEU A 8 -25.23 7.69 7.71
C LEU A 8 -24.85 6.99 6.40
N VAL A 9 -23.55 6.81 6.15
CA VAL A 9 -23.06 6.03 5.01
C VAL A 9 -23.46 4.57 5.15
N GLN A 10 -23.31 3.97 6.33
CA GLN A 10 -23.69 2.57 6.55
C GLN A 10 -25.20 2.34 6.40
N GLU A 11 -26.02 3.28 6.90
CA GLU A 11 -27.48 3.25 6.71
C GLU A 11 -27.86 3.36 5.23
N ALA A 12 -27.26 4.31 4.50
CA ALA A 12 -27.47 4.49 3.07
C ALA A 12 -27.10 3.24 2.27
N MET A 13 -25.98 2.60 2.59
CA MET A 13 -25.56 1.35 1.94
C MET A 13 -26.51 0.19 2.24
N THR A 14 -26.97 0.05 3.49
CA THR A 14 -27.96 -0.96 3.88
C THR A 14 -29.25 -0.79 3.08
N LEU A 15 -29.76 0.44 2.99
CA LEU A 15 -30.95 0.76 2.21
C LEU A 15 -30.74 0.47 0.71
N ALA A 16 -29.58 0.84 0.16
CA ALA A 16 -29.24 0.63 -1.24
C ALA A 16 -29.19 -0.86 -1.62
N PHE A 17 -28.66 -1.72 -0.74
CA PHE A 17 -28.67 -3.18 -0.95
C PHE A 17 -30.08 -3.75 -0.84
N ALA A 18 -30.86 -3.33 0.16
CA ALA A 18 -32.24 -3.78 0.34
C ALA A 18 -33.12 -3.46 -0.88
N GLN A 19 -32.99 -2.25 -1.45
CA GLN A 19 -33.69 -1.84 -2.68
C GLN A 19 -33.32 -2.72 -3.90
N ARG A 20 -32.10 -3.26 -3.93
CA ARG A 20 -31.61 -4.19 -4.95
C ARG A 20 -31.94 -5.65 -4.64
N LYS A 21 -32.72 -5.91 -3.59
CA LYS A 21 -33.09 -7.26 -3.11
C LYS A 21 -31.87 -8.11 -2.72
N VAL A 22 -30.82 -7.46 -2.24
CA VAL A 22 -29.64 -8.11 -1.66
C VAL A 22 -29.81 -8.10 -0.14
N GLU A 23 -29.77 -9.27 0.49
CA GLU A 23 -29.64 -9.37 1.95
C GLU A 23 -28.19 -9.05 2.32
N ALA A 24 -27.97 -7.84 2.86
CA ALA A 24 -26.68 -7.40 3.35
C ALA A 24 -26.73 -7.22 4.87
N ARG A 25 -25.65 -7.65 5.55
CA ARG A 25 -25.45 -7.45 6.98
C ARG A 25 -24.21 -6.58 7.17
N ILE A 26 -24.42 -5.31 7.52
CA ILE A 26 -23.32 -4.40 7.88
C ILE A 26 -23.18 -4.47 9.40
N LEU A 27 -22.01 -4.92 9.85
CA LEU A 27 -21.71 -5.14 11.28
C LEU A 27 -20.46 -4.34 11.64
N TYR A 28 -20.49 -3.68 12.80
CA TYR A 28 -19.34 -2.99 13.33
C TYR A 28 -18.39 -3.97 14.03
N GLU A 29 -17.09 -3.78 13.81
CA GLU A 29 -16.05 -4.66 14.35
C GLU A 29 -16.03 -4.65 15.88
N HIS A 30 -16.21 -3.47 16.47
CA HIS A 30 -16.28 -3.31 17.92
C HIS A 30 -17.49 -4.02 18.53
N GLU A 31 -18.65 -4.03 17.86
CA GLU A 31 -19.84 -4.72 18.33
C GLU A 31 -19.64 -6.24 18.33
N LEU A 32 -19.05 -6.78 17.26
CA LEU A 32 -18.68 -8.20 17.18
C LEU A 32 -17.68 -8.57 18.28
N ALA A 33 -16.72 -7.71 18.55
CA ALA A 33 -15.71 -7.88 19.59
C ALA A 33 -16.25 -7.69 21.02
N GLY A 34 -17.47 -7.18 21.19
CA GLY A 34 -18.02 -6.83 22.51
C GLY A 34 -17.32 -5.64 23.17
N ILE A 35 -16.74 -4.74 22.37
CA ILE A 35 -16.05 -3.53 22.80
C ILE A 35 -16.98 -2.33 22.56
N SER A 36 -17.15 -1.48 23.57
CA SER A 36 -17.95 -0.26 23.40
C SER A 36 -17.23 0.73 22.49
N LYS A 37 -18.00 1.45 21.65
CA LYS A 37 -17.44 2.49 20.78
C LYS A 37 -16.63 3.53 21.57
N SER A 38 -17.15 3.95 22.73
CA SER A 38 -16.48 4.92 23.61
C SER A 38 -15.10 4.50 24.11
N VAL A 39 -14.84 3.18 24.20
CA VAL A 39 -13.52 2.66 24.57
C VAL A 39 -12.53 2.87 23.43
N LEU A 40 -12.98 2.69 22.18
CA LEU A 40 -12.14 2.93 21.01
C LEU A 40 -11.91 4.42 20.77
N GLU A 41 -12.95 5.26 20.94
CA GLU A 41 -12.79 6.72 20.90
C GLU A 41 -11.76 7.21 21.95
N GLN A 42 -11.76 6.63 23.14
CA GLN A 42 -10.75 6.94 24.16
C GLN A 42 -9.33 6.50 23.74
N ILE A 43 -9.21 5.37 23.03
CA ILE A 43 -7.92 4.92 22.50
C ILE A 43 -7.45 5.86 21.39
N ASP A 44 -8.34 6.24 20.48
CA ASP A 44 -8.04 7.20 19.42
C ASP A 44 -7.57 8.53 20.01
N ASP A 45 -8.24 9.05 21.06
CA ASP A 45 -7.82 10.28 21.75
C ASP A 45 -6.40 10.17 22.34
N ILE A 46 -6.03 9.01 22.87
CA ILE A 46 -4.68 8.74 23.41
C ILE A 46 -3.66 8.64 22.27
N HIS A 47 -4.03 8.04 21.14
CA HIS A 47 -3.14 7.76 20.00
C HIS A 47 -3.06 8.90 18.99
N ASN A 48 -3.95 9.89 19.04
CA ASN A 48 -4.02 11.03 18.11
C ASN A 48 -2.92 12.08 18.35
N VAL A 49 -1.68 11.61 18.53
CA VAL A 49 -0.48 12.43 18.74
C VAL A 49 0.23 12.75 17.44
N PHE A 50 -0.01 11.97 16.38
CA PHE A 50 0.63 12.16 15.07
C PHE A 50 -0.15 13.12 14.18
N LYS A 51 0.59 13.79 13.28
CA LYS A 51 0.11 14.82 12.37
C LYS A 51 0.74 14.64 10.99
N ALA A 52 0.20 15.36 10.01
CA ALA A 52 0.84 15.50 8.70
C ALA A 52 2.27 16.04 8.86
N GLY A 53 3.25 15.30 8.36
CA GLY A 53 4.67 15.64 8.50
C GLY A 53 5.44 14.71 9.44
N ASP A 54 4.74 13.89 10.24
CA ASP A 54 5.34 12.87 11.11
C ASP A 54 5.71 11.59 10.34
N GLY A 55 6.42 11.74 9.22
CA GLY A 55 6.77 10.60 8.35
C GLY A 55 7.62 9.52 9.02
N GLN A 56 8.25 9.80 10.18
CA GLN A 56 8.95 8.76 10.95
C GLN A 56 8.06 7.60 11.36
N GLN A 57 6.73 7.80 11.41
CA GLN A 57 5.76 6.73 11.65
C GLN A 57 5.88 5.57 10.66
N GLU A 58 6.51 5.79 9.51
CA GLU A 58 6.80 4.76 8.51
C GLU A 58 7.70 3.64 9.06
N LEU A 59 8.49 3.90 10.11
CA LEU A 59 9.26 2.87 10.81
C LEU A 59 8.36 1.80 11.45
N ASN A 60 7.09 2.10 11.75
CA ASN A 60 6.13 1.08 12.21
C ASN A 60 5.92 -0.02 11.17
N PHE A 61 6.14 0.25 9.88
CA PHE A 61 6.01 -0.75 8.82
C PHE A 61 7.07 -1.85 8.90
N LEU A 62 8.17 -1.65 9.64
CA LEU A 62 9.09 -2.74 9.99
C LEU A 62 8.39 -3.82 10.83
N ASN A 63 7.39 -3.45 11.64
CA ASN A 63 6.54 -4.40 12.34
C ASN A 63 5.32 -4.80 11.48
N ILE A 64 4.60 -3.85 10.89
CA ILE A 64 3.32 -4.11 10.21
C ILE A 64 3.51 -5.03 9.00
N THR A 65 4.39 -4.66 8.06
CA THR A 65 4.68 -5.42 6.85
C THR A 65 5.99 -6.18 6.96
N GLY A 66 6.99 -5.66 7.67
CA GLY A 66 8.26 -6.33 7.93
C GLY A 66 8.12 -7.53 8.87
N LYS A 67 7.14 -7.53 9.79
CA LYS A 67 6.86 -8.61 10.76
C LYS A 67 8.09 -9.03 11.57
N ILE A 68 8.80 -8.07 12.17
CA ILE A 68 9.86 -8.36 13.14
C ILE A 68 9.27 -9.15 14.32
N PRO A 69 9.83 -10.32 14.68
CA PRO A 69 9.22 -11.17 15.72
C PRO A 69 9.27 -10.62 17.14
N ASP A 70 10.38 -10.02 17.54
CA ASP A 70 10.54 -9.34 18.83
C ASP A 70 10.70 -7.84 18.57
N TRP A 71 9.53 -7.21 18.40
CA TRP A 71 9.41 -5.80 18.08
C TRP A 71 9.84 -4.88 19.22
N GLU A 72 9.61 -5.28 20.47
CA GLU A 72 10.02 -4.51 21.65
C GLU A 72 11.55 -4.40 21.73
N ALA A 73 12.28 -5.49 21.47
CA ALA A 73 13.74 -5.45 21.41
C ALA A 73 14.26 -4.55 20.28
N ALA A 74 13.57 -4.51 19.14
CA ALA A 74 13.88 -3.63 18.01
C ALA A 74 13.67 -2.14 18.36
N ILE A 75 12.55 -1.82 19.03
CA ILE A 75 12.29 -0.47 19.54
C ILE A 75 13.37 -0.09 20.56
N GLN A 76 13.70 -0.97 21.49
CA GLN A 76 14.71 -0.70 22.51
C GLN A 76 16.08 -0.44 21.88
N TRP A 77 16.48 -1.24 20.88
CA TRP A 77 17.72 -1.00 20.15
C TRP A 77 17.73 0.38 19.48
N THR A 78 16.62 0.79 18.88
CA THR A 78 16.50 2.11 18.26
C THR A 78 16.63 3.20 19.32
N ARG A 79 15.95 3.05 20.47
CA ARG A 79 15.99 3.98 21.60
C ARG A 79 17.38 4.13 22.22
N ASP A 80 18.14 3.03 22.30
CA ASP A 80 19.52 3.03 22.79
C ASP A 80 20.49 3.78 21.84
N LYS A 81 20.16 3.85 20.55
CA LYS A 81 20.98 4.52 19.52
C LYS A 81 20.58 5.97 19.29
N ASP A 82 19.28 6.21 19.21
CA ASP A 82 18.69 7.52 18.96
C ASP A 82 17.36 7.63 19.75
N PRO A 83 17.43 8.11 21.01
CA PRO A 83 16.24 8.25 21.84
C PRO A 83 15.27 9.31 21.29
N VAL A 84 15.76 10.34 20.60
CA VAL A 84 14.91 11.40 20.04
C VAL A 84 14.05 10.84 18.91
N LEU A 85 14.65 10.09 18.00
CA LEU A 85 13.92 9.37 16.95
C LEU A 85 12.92 8.37 17.56
N ALA A 86 13.36 7.56 18.54
CA ALA A 86 12.51 6.56 19.16
C ALA A 86 11.30 7.18 19.88
N ASP A 87 11.48 8.29 20.60
CA ASP A 87 10.40 9.01 21.27
C ASP A 87 9.43 9.65 20.28
N ALA A 88 9.94 10.19 19.16
CA ALA A 88 9.11 10.77 18.11
C ALA A 88 8.34 9.71 17.30
N THR A 89 8.84 8.47 17.26
CA THR A 89 8.25 7.37 16.48
C THR A 89 7.31 6.50 17.34
N TRP A 90 7.77 6.13 18.54
CA TRP A 90 7.06 5.26 19.48
C TRP A 90 6.96 5.96 20.84
N PRO A 91 6.15 7.01 20.94
CA PRO A 91 5.91 7.69 22.21
C PRO A 91 5.27 6.72 23.19
N GLU A 92 5.61 6.89 24.47
CA GLU A 92 4.89 6.18 25.54
C GLU A 92 3.51 6.79 25.71
N PHE A 93 2.48 5.94 25.66
CA PHE A 93 1.10 6.33 25.88
C PHE A 93 0.70 6.05 27.33
N ASP A 94 0.10 7.04 27.98
CA ASP A 94 -0.48 6.88 29.31
C ASP A 94 -1.92 6.37 29.20
N TYR A 95 -2.15 5.13 29.61
CA TYR A 95 -3.47 4.52 29.61
C TYR A 95 -4.09 4.58 31.01
N PRO A 96 -5.36 5.01 31.15
CA PRO A 96 -6.05 5.05 32.43
C PRO A 96 -6.30 3.67 33.06
N SER A 97 -6.11 2.58 32.31
CA SER A 97 -6.18 1.22 32.85
C SER A 97 -5.42 0.21 31.96
N GLU A 98 -4.96 -0.88 32.57
CA GLU A 98 -4.34 -2.00 31.85
C GLU A 98 -5.33 -2.66 30.87
N ALA A 99 -6.63 -2.66 31.19
CA ALA A 99 -7.65 -3.17 30.29
C ALA A 99 -7.73 -2.35 28.99
N LEU A 100 -7.68 -1.02 29.08
CA LEU A 100 -7.68 -0.15 27.90
C LEU A 100 -6.42 -0.36 27.05
N LYS A 101 -5.26 -0.41 27.71
CA LYS A 101 -3.98 -0.72 27.07
C LYS A 101 -4.06 -2.05 26.31
N ASN A 102 -4.55 -3.10 26.96
CA ASN A 102 -4.66 -4.41 26.33
C ASN A 102 -5.58 -4.40 25.09
N ILE A 103 -6.68 -3.65 25.11
CA ILE A 103 -7.55 -3.49 23.94
C ILE A 103 -6.80 -2.75 22.82
N ALA A 104 -6.15 -1.63 23.12
CA ALA A 104 -5.43 -0.83 22.15
C ALA A 104 -4.36 -1.63 21.38
N TRP A 105 -3.57 -2.43 22.09
CA TRP A 105 -2.48 -3.21 21.50
C TRP A 105 -2.94 -4.51 20.80
N ASN A 106 -4.11 -5.05 21.15
CA ASN A 106 -4.59 -6.34 20.63
C ASN A 106 -5.89 -6.23 19.82
N TYR A 107 -6.34 -5.02 19.48
CA TYR A 107 -7.65 -4.79 18.85
C TYR A 107 -7.85 -5.66 17.60
N MET A 108 -6.88 -5.69 16.69
CA MET A 108 -6.98 -6.47 15.46
C MET A 108 -7.05 -7.98 15.69
N GLU A 109 -6.35 -8.51 16.70
CA GLU A 109 -6.45 -9.93 17.07
C GLU A 109 -7.82 -10.25 17.64
N ILE A 110 -8.33 -9.40 18.54
CA ILE A 110 -9.65 -9.53 19.15
C ILE A 110 -10.74 -9.51 18.07
N VAL A 111 -10.71 -8.53 17.17
CA VAL A 111 -11.68 -8.40 16.07
C VAL A 111 -11.58 -9.59 15.12
N SER A 112 -10.37 -10.03 14.75
CA SER A 112 -10.19 -11.19 13.87
C SER A 112 -10.82 -12.45 14.48
N GLY A 113 -10.61 -12.68 15.79
CA GLY A 113 -11.25 -13.77 16.53
C GLY A 113 -12.78 -13.67 16.56
N ALA A 114 -13.32 -12.47 16.76
CA ALA A 114 -14.76 -12.22 16.77
C ALA A 114 -15.41 -12.45 15.40
N VAL A 115 -14.75 -12.00 14.32
CA VAL A 115 -15.21 -12.21 12.94
C VAL A 115 -15.22 -13.71 12.59
N ILE A 116 -14.16 -14.46 12.94
CA ILE A 116 -14.13 -15.91 12.74
C ILE A 116 -15.29 -16.58 13.46
N LYS A 117 -15.50 -16.24 14.73
CA LYS A 117 -16.61 -16.80 15.54
C LYS A 117 -17.97 -16.52 14.89
N TYR A 118 -18.20 -15.29 14.44
CA TYR A 118 -19.43 -14.94 13.72
C TYR A 118 -19.63 -15.81 12.47
N LEU A 119 -18.59 -16.02 11.67
CA LEU A 119 -18.67 -16.83 10.45
C LEU A 119 -18.83 -18.34 10.72
N ASP A 120 -18.38 -18.83 11.88
CA ASP A 120 -18.65 -20.20 12.35
C ASP A 120 -20.13 -20.38 12.73
N GLU A 121 -20.73 -19.37 13.38
CA GLU A 121 -22.14 -19.36 13.80
C GLU A 121 -23.12 -19.08 12.65
N HIS A 122 -22.64 -18.46 11.57
CA HIS A 122 -23.41 -18.07 10.38
C HIS A 122 -22.91 -18.74 9.09
N PRO A 123 -23.08 -20.06 8.93
CA PRO A 123 -22.63 -20.80 7.75
C PRO A 123 -23.33 -20.37 6.45
N GLU A 124 -24.46 -19.67 6.53
CA GLU A 124 -25.15 -19.09 5.38
C GLU A 124 -24.38 -17.94 4.71
N VAL A 125 -23.42 -17.32 5.41
CA VAL A 125 -22.59 -16.25 4.86
C VAL A 125 -21.56 -16.85 3.91
N ASN A 126 -21.75 -16.60 2.61
CA ASN A 126 -20.92 -17.12 1.53
C ASN A 126 -19.82 -16.15 1.04
N LYS A 127 -19.96 -14.85 1.34
CA LYS A 127 -19.04 -13.79 0.93
C LYS A 127 -19.00 -12.71 2.00
N MET A 128 -17.83 -12.11 2.19
CA MET A 128 -17.65 -10.95 3.06
C MET A 128 -16.73 -9.91 2.43
N PHE A 129 -16.95 -8.66 2.82
CA PHE A 129 -16.05 -7.55 2.57
C PHE A 129 -15.56 -7.04 3.92
N TRP A 130 -14.25 -6.95 4.13
CA TRP A 130 -13.68 -6.63 5.44
C TRP A 130 -12.35 -5.90 5.34
N ARG A 131 -12.14 -4.95 6.27
CA ARG A 131 -11.06 -3.94 6.27
C ARG A 131 -11.08 -3.04 5.04
N ASP A 132 -10.43 -1.89 5.14
CA ASP A 132 -10.25 -0.92 4.05
C ASP A 132 -9.13 -1.31 3.07
N SER A 133 -8.14 -2.08 3.55
CA SER A 133 -6.92 -2.38 2.83
C SER A 133 -6.33 -3.75 3.23
N GLY A 134 -5.12 -4.06 2.77
CA GLY A 134 -4.37 -5.23 3.26
C GLY A 134 -5.02 -6.58 2.99
N ARG A 135 -5.70 -6.77 1.85
CA ARG A 135 -6.47 -7.99 1.50
C ARG A 135 -5.75 -9.31 1.77
N ALA A 136 -4.44 -9.36 1.52
CA ALA A 136 -3.65 -10.56 1.77
C ALA A 136 -3.56 -10.89 3.28
N ILE A 137 -3.35 -9.88 4.12
CA ILE A 137 -3.30 -10.01 5.59
C ILE A 137 -4.70 -10.33 6.11
N ALA A 138 -5.74 -9.61 5.67
CA ALA A 138 -7.12 -9.89 6.06
C ALA A 138 -7.53 -11.34 5.75
N ARG A 139 -7.08 -11.90 4.61
CA ARG A 139 -7.32 -13.30 4.27
C ARG A 139 -6.60 -14.28 5.20
N GLN A 140 -5.36 -13.98 5.60
CA GLN A 140 -4.61 -14.79 6.57
C GLN A 140 -5.31 -14.78 7.94
N ASP A 141 -5.74 -13.61 8.39
CA ASP A 141 -6.35 -13.43 9.71
C ASP A 141 -7.70 -14.16 9.85
N LEU A 142 -8.39 -14.45 8.72
CA LEU A 142 -9.63 -15.22 8.68
C LEU A 142 -9.43 -16.75 8.73
N LYS A 143 -8.20 -17.25 8.67
CA LYS A 143 -7.88 -18.69 8.76
C LYS A 143 -8.74 -19.54 7.81
N HIS A 144 -9.51 -20.50 8.35
CA HIS A 144 -10.37 -21.40 7.56
C HIS A 144 -11.54 -20.70 6.84
N HIS A 145 -11.83 -19.44 7.15
CA HIS A 145 -12.81 -18.61 6.42
C HIS A 145 -12.18 -17.70 5.35
N GLY A 146 -10.86 -17.76 5.11
CA GLY A 146 -10.17 -16.88 4.18
C GLY A 146 -10.76 -16.85 2.76
N ASP A 147 -11.36 -17.96 2.29
CA ASP A 147 -12.01 -18.05 0.98
C ASP A 147 -13.33 -17.27 0.90
N LYS A 148 -13.95 -16.93 2.04
CA LYS A 148 -15.14 -16.06 2.08
C LYS A 148 -14.79 -14.59 1.83
N LEU A 149 -13.53 -14.18 2.00
CA LEU A 149 -13.10 -12.79 1.77
C LEU A 149 -13.10 -12.49 0.27
N TYR A 150 -14.11 -11.73 -0.15
CA TYR A 150 -14.29 -11.33 -1.54
C TYR A 150 -13.53 -10.03 -1.85
N GLY A 151 -13.40 -9.12 -0.89
CA GLY A 151 -12.68 -7.87 -1.06
C GLY A 151 -12.60 -7.05 0.22
N ASN A 152 -12.01 -5.87 0.11
CA ASN A 152 -12.04 -4.84 1.15
C ASN A 152 -13.37 -4.08 1.07
N TYR A 153 -13.81 -3.51 2.19
CA TYR A 153 -14.99 -2.66 2.23
C TYR A 153 -14.59 -1.21 2.05
N THR A 154 -15.18 -0.53 1.08
CA THR A 154 -14.72 0.79 0.59
C THR A 154 -15.80 1.87 0.71
N TYR A 155 -16.74 1.74 1.65
CA TYR A 155 -17.78 2.74 1.90
C TYR A 155 -17.78 3.10 3.38
N LEU A 156 -16.67 3.65 3.88
CA LEU A 156 -16.51 3.99 5.29
C LEU A 156 -17.07 5.36 5.60
N ASN A 157 -16.83 6.36 4.73
CA ASN A 157 -17.19 7.75 5.00
C ASN A 157 -17.70 8.49 3.75
N ASN A 158 -17.94 9.80 3.90
CA ASN A 158 -18.42 10.65 2.83
C ASN A 158 -17.41 10.76 1.66
N PHE A 159 -16.10 10.74 1.90
CA PHE A 159 -15.09 10.76 0.84
C PHE A 159 -15.19 9.51 -0.03
N ASP A 160 -15.47 8.35 0.56
CA ASP A 160 -15.67 7.11 -0.19
C ASP A 160 -16.91 7.15 -1.09
N ILE A 161 -18.01 7.74 -0.62
CA ILE A 161 -19.22 7.94 -1.45
C ILE A 161 -18.96 8.96 -2.56
N MET A 162 -18.27 10.06 -2.23
CA MET A 162 -17.91 11.08 -3.22
C MET A 162 -16.94 10.51 -4.26
N SER A 163 -16.08 9.57 -3.86
CA SER A 163 -15.26 8.80 -4.78
C SER A 163 -16.19 8.01 -5.72
N LYS A 164 -16.00 8.18 -7.03
CA LYS A 164 -16.73 7.37 -8.02
C LYS A 164 -16.15 5.96 -8.15
N VAL A 165 -15.24 5.57 -7.25
CA VAL A 165 -14.52 4.28 -7.28
C VAL A 165 -15.49 3.10 -7.30
N PRO A 166 -16.46 2.99 -6.37
CA PRO A 166 -17.29 1.79 -6.32
C PRO A 166 -18.28 1.67 -7.49
N ALA A 167 -18.57 2.80 -8.16
CA ALA A 167 -19.40 2.86 -9.35
C ALA A 167 -18.59 2.71 -10.66
N TYR A 168 -17.26 2.67 -10.58
CA TYR A 168 -16.41 2.61 -11.76
C TYR A 168 -16.61 1.28 -12.52
N PRO A 169 -16.83 1.30 -13.86
CA PRO A 169 -17.13 0.08 -14.61
C PRO A 169 -16.00 -0.96 -14.52
N SER A 170 -16.31 -2.13 -13.97
CA SER A 170 -15.32 -3.16 -13.64
C SER A 170 -14.68 -3.83 -14.86
N ASP A 171 -15.38 -3.89 -15.99
CA ASP A 171 -14.85 -4.37 -17.26
C ASP A 171 -13.88 -3.37 -17.91
N VAL A 172 -14.18 -2.07 -17.84
CA VAL A 172 -13.28 -0.99 -18.24
C VAL A 172 -12.02 -1.03 -17.37
N TRP A 173 -12.17 -1.11 -16.05
CA TRP A 173 -11.04 -1.18 -15.12
C TRP A 173 -10.13 -2.38 -15.42
N ARG A 174 -10.72 -3.58 -15.59
CA ARG A 174 -9.95 -4.78 -15.89
C ARG A 174 -9.26 -4.72 -17.26
N LEU A 175 -9.84 -4.05 -18.25
CA LEU A 175 -9.20 -3.85 -19.55
C LEU A 175 -7.98 -2.91 -19.44
N ILE A 176 -8.10 -1.81 -18.68
CA ILE A 176 -6.96 -0.92 -18.36
C ILE A 176 -5.82 -1.71 -17.72
N GLU A 177 -6.12 -2.51 -16.71
CA GLU A 177 -5.12 -3.35 -16.02
C GLU A 177 -4.48 -4.38 -16.95
N SER A 178 -5.27 -4.99 -17.83
CA SER A 178 -4.78 -5.95 -18.81
C SER A 178 -3.79 -5.30 -19.78
N ARG A 179 -4.12 -4.09 -20.28
CA ARG A 179 -3.24 -3.31 -21.16
C ARG A 179 -1.98 -2.82 -20.45
N LEU A 180 -2.07 -2.54 -19.15
CA LEU A 180 -0.93 -2.11 -18.35
C LEU A 180 0.12 -3.23 -18.18
N ILE A 181 -0.31 -4.49 -18.03
CA ILE A 181 0.61 -5.62 -17.80
C ILE A 181 1.08 -6.36 -19.03
N GLU A 182 0.33 -6.30 -20.13
CA GLU A 182 0.64 -7.03 -21.37
C GLU A 182 2.11 -6.85 -21.83
N PRO A 183 2.73 -5.65 -21.75
CA PRO A 183 4.12 -5.46 -22.14
C PRO A 183 5.17 -6.17 -21.26
N SER A 184 4.84 -6.48 -20.00
CA SER A 184 5.80 -6.97 -19.00
C SER A 184 6.50 -8.28 -19.42
N ALA A 185 5.78 -9.18 -20.10
CA ALA A 185 6.32 -10.47 -20.57
C ALA A 185 7.45 -10.32 -21.60
N TYR A 186 7.49 -9.18 -22.28
CA TYR A 186 8.43 -8.89 -23.37
C TYR A 186 9.44 -7.81 -23.00
N THR A 187 9.47 -7.37 -21.74
CA THR A 187 10.32 -6.27 -21.31
C THR A 187 11.77 -6.74 -21.12
N ASP A 188 12.73 -5.92 -21.53
CA ASP A 188 14.16 -6.12 -21.23
C ASP A 188 14.77 -4.98 -20.40
N ARG A 189 14.10 -3.82 -20.33
CA ARG A 189 14.52 -2.67 -19.53
C ARG A 189 13.31 -1.84 -19.07
N VAL A 190 13.41 -1.30 -17.86
CA VAL A 190 12.46 -0.36 -17.30
C VAL A 190 13.19 0.92 -16.93
N GLU A 191 12.56 2.06 -17.18
CA GLU A 191 13.02 3.37 -16.74
C GLU A 191 11.87 4.09 -16.02
N VAL A 192 12.21 4.68 -14.88
CA VAL A 192 11.27 5.43 -14.04
C VAL A 192 11.86 6.79 -13.74
N SER A 193 11.04 7.82 -13.92
CA SER A 193 11.38 9.18 -13.51
C SER A 193 10.18 9.88 -12.88
N ASP A 194 10.41 10.90 -12.06
CA ASP A 194 9.35 11.76 -11.55
C ASP A 194 9.86 13.21 -11.31
N PRO A 195 8.97 14.22 -11.27
CA PRO A 195 9.35 15.61 -11.05
C PRO A 195 10.05 15.90 -9.70
N GLU A 196 9.84 15.08 -8.66
CA GLU A 196 10.55 15.18 -7.38
C GLU A 196 12.00 14.66 -7.46
N GLY A 197 12.39 14.03 -8.59
CA GLY A 197 13.78 13.63 -8.86
C GLY A 197 14.05 12.13 -8.75
N THR A 198 13.03 11.28 -8.68
CA THR A 198 13.20 9.85 -8.98
C THR A 198 13.76 9.72 -10.37
N ALA A 199 14.79 8.90 -10.52
CA ALA A 199 15.43 8.58 -11.77
C ALA A 199 16.21 7.28 -11.59
N PHE A 200 15.63 6.16 -12.01
CA PHE A 200 16.30 4.87 -11.95
C PHE A 200 15.88 3.97 -13.10
N TYR A 201 16.68 2.92 -13.31
CA TYR A 201 16.39 1.90 -14.30
C TYR A 201 16.73 0.51 -13.77
N PHE A 202 16.20 -0.51 -14.43
CA PHE A 202 16.65 -1.89 -14.27
C PHE A 202 16.47 -2.68 -15.56
N GLU A 203 17.22 -3.76 -15.69
CA GLU A 203 17.24 -4.63 -16.87
C GLU A 203 16.78 -6.04 -16.48
N LEU A 204 16.08 -6.70 -17.40
CA LEU A 204 15.41 -7.97 -17.16
C LEU A 204 15.87 -9.07 -18.13
N THR A 205 16.21 -10.23 -17.58
CA THR A 205 16.32 -11.46 -18.36
C THR A 205 14.92 -11.89 -18.85
N PRO A 206 14.83 -12.76 -19.89
CA PRO A 206 13.53 -13.25 -20.35
C PRO A 206 12.75 -13.98 -19.25
N GLU A 207 13.44 -14.69 -18.37
CA GLU A 207 12.83 -15.42 -17.25
C GLU A 207 12.26 -14.46 -16.20
N GLN A 208 12.97 -13.37 -15.88
CA GLN A 208 12.50 -12.35 -14.95
C GLN A 208 11.26 -11.62 -15.50
N ALA A 209 11.28 -11.24 -16.78
CA ALA A 209 10.15 -10.61 -17.46
C ALA A 209 8.92 -11.52 -17.49
N LEU A 210 9.12 -12.81 -17.79
CA LEU A 210 8.05 -13.81 -17.76
C LEU A 210 7.50 -14.00 -16.34
N SER A 211 8.36 -14.10 -15.31
CA SER A 211 7.95 -14.20 -13.91
C SER A 211 7.10 -12.99 -13.50
N TRP A 212 7.56 -11.77 -13.82
CA TRP A 212 6.82 -10.54 -13.55
C TRP A 212 5.43 -10.55 -14.20
N SER A 213 5.33 -10.88 -15.48
CA SER A 213 4.05 -10.91 -16.18
C SER A 213 3.02 -11.83 -15.52
N ARG A 214 3.48 -12.95 -14.98
CA ARG A 214 2.63 -13.96 -14.34
C ARG A 214 2.19 -13.54 -12.93
N GLY A 215 3.00 -12.76 -12.22
CA GLY A 215 2.73 -12.31 -10.86
C GLY A 215 2.21 -10.87 -10.72
N SER A 216 2.17 -10.12 -11.81
CA SER A 216 1.85 -8.69 -11.82
C SER A 216 0.44 -8.34 -11.34
N TYR A 217 -0.53 -9.26 -11.54
CA TYR A 217 -1.95 -8.96 -11.36
C TYR A 217 -2.39 -8.97 -9.88
N GLY A 218 -2.69 -7.78 -9.38
CA GLY A 218 -3.49 -7.54 -8.19
C GLY A 218 -4.61 -6.58 -8.56
N GLN A 219 -5.87 -7.03 -8.55
CA GLN A 219 -7.00 -6.19 -8.95
C GLN A 219 -7.03 -4.88 -8.15
N GLY A 220 -6.98 -3.77 -8.87
CA GLY A 220 -6.94 -2.40 -8.39
C GLY A 220 -5.57 -1.89 -7.95
N HIS A 221 -4.56 -2.77 -7.92
CA HIS A 221 -3.28 -2.54 -7.25
C HIS A 221 -2.17 -3.39 -7.88
N MET A 222 -1.65 -2.92 -9.01
CA MET A 222 -0.79 -3.70 -9.89
C MET A 222 0.66 -3.72 -9.40
N VAL A 223 1.34 -4.86 -9.59
CA VAL A 223 2.74 -5.03 -9.20
C VAL A 223 3.65 -4.67 -10.37
N MET A 224 4.51 -3.66 -10.15
CA MET A 224 5.33 -2.97 -11.14
C MET A 224 6.81 -3.34 -11.07
N ILE A 225 7.17 -4.41 -10.36
CA ILE A 225 8.55 -4.93 -10.31
C ILE A 225 8.53 -6.47 -10.16
N PRO A 226 9.48 -7.20 -10.78
CA PRO A 226 9.54 -8.67 -10.64
C PRO A 226 9.70 -9.16 -9.19
N ASN A 227 10.41 -8.40 -8.34
CA ASN A 227 10.71 -8.81 -6.96
C ASN A 227 9.42 -9.11 -6.18
N GLN A 228 8.47 -8.17 -6.15
CA GLN A 228 7.16 -8.36 -5.52
C GLN A 228 6.22 -9.32 -6.30
N ALA A 229 6.40 -9.45 -7.61
CA ALA A 229 5.59 -10.36 -8.44
C ALA A 229 6.03 -11.84 -8.32
N SER A 230 7.00 -12.12 -7.46
CA SER A 230 7.63 -13.42 -7.29
C SER A 230 7.59 -13.85 -5.83
N GLY A 231 7.96 -15.11 -5.54
CA GLY A 231 7.80 -15.67 -4.19
C GLY A 231 6.34 -15.74 -3.77
N ILE A 232 5.44 -16.02 -4.72
CA ILE A 232 3.98 -16.01 -4.54
C ILE A 232 3.28 -17.11 -5.34
N PHE A 233 2.03 -17.40 -4.97
CA PHE A 233 1.05 -18.00 -5.88
C PHE A 233 0.25 -16.89 -6.57
N PRO A 234 0.43 -16.65 -7.88
CA PRO A 234 -0.14 -15.49 -8.58
C PRO A 234 -1.67 -15.55 -8.66
N SER A 235 -2.31 -14.37 -8.70
CA SER A 235 -3.75 -14.25 -8.88
C SER A 235 -4.15 -14.44 -10.34
N SER A 236 -5.30 -15.06 -10.59
CA SER A 236 -5.87 -15.17 -11.93
C SER A 236 -6.49 -13.84 -12.38
N VAL A 237 -6.14 -13.39 -13.59
CA VAL A 237 -6.82 -12.26 -14.27
C VAL A 237 -8.26 -12.59 -14.64
N ILE A 238 -8.53 -13.87 -14.95
CA ILE A 238 -9.84 -14.33 -15.45
C ILE A 238 -10.77 -14.67 -14.29
N ASN A 239 -10.29 -15.45 -13.33
CA ASN A 239 -11.09 -16.00 -12.23
C ASN A 239 -10.73 -15.36 -10.89
N TYR A 240 -10.41 -14.06 -10.87
CA TYR A 240 -10.07 -13.35 -9.63
C TYR A 240 -11.15 -13.55 -8.55
N PRO A 241 -10.81 -13.77 -7.26
CA PRO A 241 -9.48 -13.76 -6.65
C PRO A 241 -8.79 -15.14 -6.56
N ILE A 242 -9.14 -16.10 -7.44
CA ILE A 242 -8.51 -17.43 -7.43
C ILE A 242 -7.02 -17.31 -7.72
N ARG A 243 -6.19 -17.99 -6.91
CA ARG A 243 -4.74 -18.09 -7.11
C ARG A 243 -4.36 -19.34 -7.89
N SER A 244 -3.31 -19.23 -8.69
CA SER A 244 -2.67 -20.35 -9.39
C SER A 244 -2.25 -21.47 -8.42
N ASN A 245 -2.09 -22.68 -8.96
CA ASN A 245 -1.46 -23.79 -8.25
C ASN A 245 0.06 -23.81 -8.46
N GLU A 246 0.56 -23.03 -9.42
CA GLU A 246 1.99 -22.91 -9.69
C GLU A 246 2.57 -21.80 -8.82
N TRP A 247 3.60 -22.14 -8.06
CA TRP A 247 4.38 -21.20 -7.29
C TRP A 247 5.42 -20.52 -8.19
N LEU A 248 5.56 -19.20 -8.06
CA LEU A 248 6.63 -18.44 -8.72
C LEU A 248 7.80 -18.30 -7.74
N PRO A 249 8.98 -18.87 -8.03
CA PRO A 249 10.17 -18.66 -7.20
C PRO A 249 10.53 -17.18 -7.09
N PRO A 250 11.11 -16.73 -5.97
CA PRO A 250 11.49 -15.33 -5.80
C PRO A 250 12.57 -14.91 -6.81
N VAL A 251 12.50 -13.64 -7.19
CA VAL A 251 13.45 -12.96 -8.07
C VAL A 251 14.05 -11.80 -7.29
N GLN A 252 15.38 -11.68 -7.33
CA GLN A 252 16.10 -10.47 -6.90
C GLN A 252 16.66 -9.78 -8.14
N VAL A 253 16.02 -8.69 -8.57
CA VAL A 253 16.56 -7.84 -9.65
C VAL A 253 17.78 -7.08 -9.11
N THR A 254 18.97 -7.51 -9.52
CA THR A 254 20.26 -6.93 -9.12
C THR A 254 20.77 -5.85 -10.07
N THR A 255 19.95 -5.41 -11.02
CA THR A 255 20.30 -4.41 -12.04
C THR A 255 19.70 -3.03 -11.75
N VAL A 256 18.97 -2.86 -10.65
CA VAL A 256 18.36 -1.57 -10.28
C VAL A 256 19.45 -0.58 -9.90
N ASN A 257 19.49 0.55 -10.61
CA ASN A 257 20.46 1.62 -10.37
C ASN A 257 19.80 2.99 -10.53
N GLY A 258 20.02 3.88 -9.55
CA GLY A 258 19.53 5.26 -9.59
C GLY A 258 19.01 5.75 -8.24
N ILE A 259 18.03 6.65 -8.30
CA ILE A 259 17.47 7.33 -7.13
C ILE A 259 15.95 7.16 -7.12
N ILE A 260 15.40 6.86 -5.96
CA ILE A 260 13.97 7.06 -5.65
C ILE A 260 13.87 8.30 -4.77
N ALA A 261 13.09 9.29 -5.19
CA ALA A 261 12.84 10.51 -4.43
C ALA A 261 11.35 10.62 -4.05
N SER A 262 11.06 11.06 -2.83
CA SER A 262 9.68 11.27 -2.39
C SER A 262 9.57 12.23 -1.21
N SER A 263 8.36 12.73 -1.00
CA SER A 263 7.92 13.55 0.16
C SER A 263 6.70 12.95 0.88
N ASN A 264 6.36 11.71 0.52
CA ASN A 264 5.13 11.01 0.90
C ASN A 264 5.44 9.53 1.18
N SER A 265 4.81 8.96 2.20
CA SER A 265 4.88 7.54 2.55
C SER A 265 3.50 6.98 2.91
N HIS A 266 3.42 5.73 3.39
CA HIS A 266 2.17 5.19 3.94
C HIS A 266 1.73 5.92 5.20
N ALA A 267 2.68 6.21 6.09
CA ALA A 267 2.41 6.68 7.42
C ALA A 267 2.33 8.21 7.57
N SER A 268 2.83 9.01 6.62
CA SER A 268 2.60 10.47 6.57
C SER A 268 3.33 11.11 5.38
N ASN A 269 3.47 12.42 5.43
CA ASN A 269 4.40 13.20 4.66
C ASN A 269 5.73 13.43 5.40
N HIS A 270 6.80 13.69 4.67
CA HIS A 270 8.11 13.99 5.22
C HIS A 270 8.87 14.94 4.29
N PRO A 271 9.87 15.70 4.80
CA PRO A 271 10.76 16.44 3.92
C PRO A 271 11.33 15.53 2.83
N ARG A 272 11.64 16.10 1.66
CA ARG A 272 12.11 15.33 0.51
C ARG A 272 13.27 14.39 0.92
N MET A 273 13.12 13.13 0.55
CA MET A 273 14.10 12.07 0.78
C MET A 273 14.56 11.52 -0.56
N GLU A 274 15.86 11.23 -0.68
CA GLU A 274 16.43 10.47 -1.78
C GLU A 274 17.00 9.16 -1.27
N ILE A 275 16.65 8.06 -1.94
CA ILE A 275 17.16 6.73 -1.67
C ILE A 275 17.99 6.32 -2.88
N HIS A 276 19.29 6.20 -2.66
CA HIS A 276 20.27 5.88 -3.70
C HIS A 276 20.43 4.36 -3.75
N ILE A 277 20.11 3.78 -4.89
CA ILE A 277 20.10 2.33 -5.12
C ILE A 277 21.19 1.99 -6.12
N ARG A 278 21.95 0.95 -5.79
CA ARG A 278 22.95 0.37 -6.69
C ARG A 278 22.81 -1.14 -6.67
N ASP A 279 22.84 -1.73 -7.86
CA ASP A 279 22.77 -3.18 -8.06
C ASP A 279 21.59 -3.84 -7.31
N GLY A 280 20.43 -3.16 -7.24
CA GLY A 280 19.24 -3.65 -6.53
C GLY A 280 19.13 -3.27 -5.04
N TYR A 281 20.23 -2.80 -4.43
CA TYR A 281 20.34 -2.61 -2.97
C TYR A 281 20.51 -1.14 -2.58
N VAL A 282 19.90 -0.74 -1.47
CA VAL A 282 20.05 0.62 -0.91
C VAL A 282 21.50 0.85 -0.48
N GLN A 283 22.10 1.93 -0.98
CA GLN A 283 23.47 2.34 -0.65
C GLN A 283 23.52 3.53 0.30
N ASN A 284 22.58 4.47 0.13
CA ASN A 284 22.57 5.72 0.88
C ASN A 284 21.16 6.31 0.91
N VAL A 285 20.87 7.10 1.94
CA VAL A 285 19.61 7.85 2.08
C VAL A 285 19.95 9.30 2.47
N ILE A 286 19.48 10.26 1.68
CA ILE A 286 19.72 11.70 1.86
C ILE A 286 18.41 12.40 2.19
N GLY A 287 18.39 13.29 3.17
CA GLY A 287 17.19 14.02 3.56
C GLY A 287 16.20 13.16 4.34
N GLY A 288 14.90 13.44 4.17
CA GLY A 288 13.80 12.70 4.80
C GLY A 288 13.42 13.09 6.22
N GLY A 289 14.10 14.07 6.84
CA GLY A 289 13.92 14.38 8.26
C GLY A 289 14.11 13.15 9.15
N LEU A 290 13.28 13.02 10.20
CA LEU A 290 13.34 11.89 11.13
C LEU A 290 13.07 10.54 10.45
N TYR A 291 12.24 10.50 9.41
CA TYR A 291 12.04 9.27 8.65
C TYR A 291 13.33 8.80 7.98
N GLY A 292 14.02 9.72 7.31
CA GLY A 292 15.32 9.43 6.73
C GLY A 292 16.36 9.05 7.78
N ASP A 293 16.37 9.72 8.94
CA ASP A 293 17.29 9.40 10.04
C ASP A 293 17.05 7.97 10.54
N GLY A 294 15.78 7.59 10.67
CA GLY A 294 15.39 6.23 10.97
C GLY A 294 15.81 5.21 9.92
N PHE A 295 15.62 5.51 8.63
CA PHE A 295 16.10 4.62 7.57
C PHE A 295 17.62 4.43 7.69
N ARG A 296 18.40 5.51 7.76
CA ARG A 296 19.86 5.44 7.91
C ARG A 296 20.29 4.63 9.12
N LEU A 297 19.63 4.83 10.27
CA LEU A 297 19.92 4.07 11.48
C LEU A 297 19.68 2.57 11.23
N TRP A 298 18.54 2.21 10.65
CA TRP A 298 18.15 0.82 10.40
C TRP A 298 18.97 0.12 9.31
N LEU A 299 19.66 0.87 8.44
CA LEU A 299 20.69 0.28 7.57
C LEU A 299 21.77 -0.45 8.38
N ASP A 300 22.02 -0.05 9.63
CA ASP A 300 23.01 -0.66 10.52
C ASP A 300 22.39 -1.65 11.56
N TYR A 301 21.13 -2.06 11.38
CA TYR A 301 20.49 -3.01 12.30
C TYR A 301 21.26 -4.34 12.36
N PRO A 302 21.47 -4.95 13.55
CA PRO A 302 22.38 -6.08 13.70
C PRO A 302 22.07 -7.24 12.73
N LYS A 303 23.09 -7.70 11.99
CA LYS A 303 23.03 -8.80 11.01
C LYS A 303 22.13 -8.56 9.79
N ILE A 304 21.47 -7.39 9.69
CA ILE A 304 20.47 -7.13 8.64
C ILE A 304 21.05 -7.16 7.23
N ASN A 305 22.34 -6.83 7.09
CA ASN A 305 23.07 -6.85 5.82
C ASN A 305 23.91 -8.13 5.61
N GLU A 306 24.09 -8.94 6.65
CA GLU A 306 25.04 -10.06 6.64
C GLU A 306 24.38 -11.39 6.25
N LEU A 307 23.13 -11.58 6.68
CA LEU A 307 22.41 -12.83 6.48
C LEU A 307 21.66 -12.85 5.15
N THR A 308 21.47 -14.05 4.63
CA THR A 308 20.63 -14.31 3.45
C THR A 308 19.28 -14.84 3.90
N TRP A 309 18.21 -14.18 3.46
CA TRP A 309 16.84 -14.60 3.76
C TRP A 309 16.52 -15.92 3.05
N PRO A 310 15.62 -16.75 3.60
CA PRO A 310 15.18 -17.98 2.94
C PRO A 310 14.75 -17.74 1.50
N PHE A 311 15.18 -18.65 0.61
CA PHE A 311 14.92 -18.64 -0.83
C PHE A 311 15.55 -17.48 -1.63
N GLN A 312 16.22 -16.53 -0.97
CA GLN A 312 16.97 -15.46 -1.65
C GLN A 312 18.39 -15.93 -1.96
N GLU A 313 19.01 -15.33 -2.99
CA GLU A 313 20.37 -15.67 -3.41
C GLU A 313 21.42 -14.74 -2.80
N HIS A 314 21.04 -13.48 -2.57
CA HIS A 314 21.93 -12.44 -2.08
C HIS A 314 21.61 -12.03 -0.64
N PRO A 315 22.64 -11.71 0.17
CA PRO A 315 22.44 -11.28 1.55
C PRO A 315 21.76 -9.92 1.62
N GLY A 316 21.24 -9.61 2.81
CA GLY A 316 20.70 -8.29 3.13
C GLY A 316 19.19 -8.17 3.00
N PHE A 317 18.64 -7.14 3.67
CA PHE A 317 17.22 -6.82 3.69
C PHE A 317 16.84 -5.70 2.71
N TRP A 318 17.73 -4.74 2.47
CA TRP A 318 17.40 -3.47 1.80
C TRP A 318 17.40 -3.55 0.27
N TRP A 319 16.80 -4.59 -0.29
CA TRP A 319 16.54 -4.72 -1.72
C TRP A 319 15.28 -3.95 -2.10
N LEU A 320 15.26 -3.29 -3.26
CA LEU A 320 14.00 -2.75 -3.80
C LEU A 320 13.03 -3.92 -3.99
N TYR A 321 11.94 -3.95 -3.24
CA TYR A 321 11.04 -5.10 -3.20
C TYR A 321 9.69 -4.78 -3.80
N GLU A 322 8.97 -3.83 -3.20
CA GLU A 322 7.62 -3.45 -3.63
C GLU A 322 7.69 -2.31 -4.65
N ALA A 323 6.83 -2.44 -5.65
CA ALA A 323 6.41 -1.35 -6.53
C ALA A 323 4.94 -1.60 -6.84
N GLY A 324 4.03 -1.01 -6.07
CA GLY A 324 2.60 -1.16 -6.31
C GLY A 324 2.02 0.11 -6.92
N THR A 325 1.10 -0.03 -7.87
CA THR A 325 0.39 1.11 -8.47
C THR A 325 -1.12 0.95 -8.38
N GLY A 326 -1.79 1.98 -7.88
CA GLY A 326 -3.24 2.10 -7.98
C GLY A 326 -3.66 2.26 -9.45
N THR A 327 -4.78 1.67 -9.84
CA THR A 327 -5.23 1.68 -11.26
C THR A 327 -6.59 2.33 -11.50
N ASN A 328 -7.33 2.67 -10.44
CA ASN A 328 -8.61 3.36 -10.61
C ASN A 328 -8.38 4.88 -10.70
N PRO A 329 -8.86 5.56 -11.75
CA PRO A 329 -8.69 7.00 -11.88
C PRO A 329 -9.57 7.81 -10.91
N LYS A 330 -10.49 7.16 -10.18
CA LYS A 330 -11.46 7.79 -9.28
C LYS A 330 -11.02 7.85 -7.81
N TYR A 331 -9.93 7.17 -7.46
CA TYR A 331 -9.32 7.31 -6.14
C TYR A 331 -8.64 8.68 -6.03
N PHE A 332 -8.69 9.25 -4.84
CA PHE A 332 -8.05 10.51 -4.49
C PHE A 332 -7.55 10.46 -3.05
N LYS A 333 -6.64 11.36 -2.71
CA LYS A 333 -6.15 11.52 -1.35
C LYS A 333 -7.26 12.03 -0.43
N HIS A 334 -7.46 11.40 0.73
CA HIS A 334 -8.51 11.81 1.67
C HIS A 334 -8.02 12.92 2.61
N PRO A 335 -8.72 14.07 2.69
CA PRO A 335 -8.38 15.13 3.64
C PRO A 335 -8.38 14.67 5.10
N GLY A 336 -9.30 13.77 5.47
CA GLY A 336 -9.43 13.27 6.85
C GLY A 336 -8.20 12.52 7.34
N GLU A 337 -7.59 11.68 6.50
CA GLU A 337 -6.39 10.91 6.82
C GLU A 337 -5.20 11.83 7.15
N ILE A 338 -5.05 12.91 6.38
CA ILE A 338 -3.94 13.84 6.56
C ILE A 338 -3.96 14.52 7.92
N LEU A 339 -5.14 14.88 8.42
CA LEU A 339 -5.29 15.57 9.69
C LEU A 339 -4.97 14.69 10.91
N VAL A 340 -4.94 13.38 10.73
CA VAL A 340 -4.57 12.39 11.77
C VAL A 340 -3.19 11.76 11.53
N GLY A 341 -2.42 12.26 10.55
CA GLY A 341 -1.10 11.72 10.24
C GLY A 341 -1.16 10.35 9.58
N ASP A 342 -2.07 10.18 8.63
CA ASP A 342 -2.18 9.00 7.76
C ASP A 342 -2.18 9.43 6.28
N ASN A 343 -1.85 8.51 5.39
CA ASN A 343 -1.69 8.77 3.96
C ASN A 343 -1.97 7.53 3.09
N MET A 344 -2.86 6.65 3.54
CA MET A 344 -3.14 5.36 2.89
C MET A 344 -4.05 5.44 1.66
N SER A 345 -4.88 6.47 1.50
CA SER A 345 -5.76 6.63 0.33
C SER A 345 -4.98 6.90 -0.97
N GLU A 346 -3.95 7.74 -0.92
CA GLU A 346 -3.29 8.24 -2.14
C GLU A 346 -2.57 7.15 -2.93
N ARG A 347 -2.09 6.08 -2.28
CA ARG A 347 -1.45 4.94 -2.97
C ARG A 347 -2.41 4.20 -3.91
N ASN A 348 -3.72 4.33 -3.68
CA ASN A 348 -4.75 3.70 -4.52
C ASN A 348 -5.10 4.58 -5.72
N ALA A 349 -4.69 5.85 -5.74
CA ALA A 349 -4.91 6.74 -6.86
C ALA A 349 -4.23 6.22 -8.13
N GLY A 350 -4.98 6.22 -9.23
CA GLY A 350 -4.51 5.79 -10.55
C GLY A 350 -3.16 6.41 -10.91
N GLY A 351 -2.15 5.55 -11.09
CA GLY A 351 -0.80 5.90 -11.55
C GLY A 351 0.16 6.44 -10.49
N VAL A 352 -0.26 6.55 -9.23
CA VAL A 352 0.67 6.70 -8.10
C VAL A 352 1.39 5.38 -7.88
N ILE A 353 2.71 5.42 -7.68
CA ILE A 353 3.49 4.23 -7.34
C ILE A 353 4.04 4.39 -5.92
N HIS A 354 3.82 3.40 -5.07
CA HIS A 354 4.55 3.25 -3.81
C HIS A 354 5.63 2.18 -3.93
N TRP A 355 6.79 2.51 -3.39
CA TRP A 355 8.01 1.71 -3.38
C TRP A 355 8.33 1.29 -1.97
N SER A 356 8.87 0.09 -1.78
CA SER A 356 9.36 -0.34 -0.46
C SER A 356 10.56 -1.26 -0.57
N PHE A 357 11.23 -1.49 0.55
CA PHE A 357 12.46 -2.28 0.62
C PHE A 357 12.27 -3.52 1.49
N GLY A 358 12.87 -4.63 1.09
CA GLY A 358 12.76 -5.88 1.83
C GLY A 358 13.29 -7.10 1.10
N SER A 359 13.31 -8.21 1.83
CA SER A 359 13.65 -9.54 1.31
C SER A 359 12.51 -10.52 1.53
N GLU A 360 11.29 -10.11 1.15
CA GLU A 360 10.08 -10.89 1.40
C GLU A 360 9.90 -12.04 0.41
N VAL A 361 9.53 -13.19 0.95
CA VAL A 361 8.90 -14.29 0.22
C VAL A 361 7.51 -14.49 0.79
N LYS A 362 6.52 -13.93 0.11
CA LYS A 362 5.16 -13.79 0.63
C LYS A 362 4.45 -15.14 0.75
N ASN A 363 4.78 -16.11 -0.11
CA ASN A 363 4.39 -17.51 -0.02
C ASN A 363 5.60 -18.40 -0.30
N GLY A 364 5.81 -19.46 0.50
CA GLY A 364 6.83 -20.47 0.19
C GLY A 364 6.34 -21.53 -0.80
N PRO A 365 7.24 -22.43 -1.26
CA PRO A 365 6.93 -23.47 -2.23
C PRO A 365 6.09 -24.62 -1.66
N GLU A 366 5.74 -24.60 -0.37
CA GLU A 366 5.12 -25.72 0.32
C GLU A 366 3.70 -26.02 -0.24
N PRO A 367 3.45 -27.25 -0.73
CA PRO A 367 2.14 -27.59 -1.26
C PRO A 367 1.11 -27.77 -0.13
N ASN A 368 0.01 -27.03 -0.25
CA ASN A 368 -1.29 -27.29 0.38
C ASN A 368 -1.41 -26.92 1.89
N LYS A 369 -1.83 -25.66 2.19
CA LYS A 369 -3.07 -25.40 3.00
C LYS A 369 -3.43 -23.94 3.27
N GLU A 370 -2.55 -22.97 3.06
CA GLU A 370 -3.00 -21.58 2.95
C GLU A 370 -2.13 -20.87 1.93
N LYS A 371 -2.56 -20.86 0.66
CA LYS A 371 -1.92 -20.08 -0.42
C LYS A 371 -1.77 -18.59 -0.08
N SER A 372 -2.32 -18.16 1.04
CA SER A 372 -2.28 -16.81 1.58
C SER A 372 -1.18 -16.62 2.64
N GLN A 373 -0.61 -17.67 3.24
CA GLN A 373 0.35 -17.57 4.36
C GLN A 373 1.81 -17.43 3.89
N ARG A 374 2.63 -16.79 4.74
CA ARG A 374 4.09 -16.75 4.60
C ARG A 374 4.71 -18.12 4.88
N SER A 375 5.89 -18.38 4.30
CA SER A 375 6.60 -19.65 4.49
C SER A 375 6.95 -19.87 5.97
N PRO A 376 6.76 -21.10 6.50
CA PRO A 376 7.27 -21.50 7.80
C PRO A 376 8.79 -21.28 7.95
N GLU A 377 9.56 -21.43 6.87
CA GLU A 377 11.01 -21.21 6.87
C GLU A 377 11.34 -19.73 7.13
N SER A 378 10.62 -18.81 6.49
CA SER A 378 10.74 -17.37 6.75
C SER A 378 10.42 -17.03 8.21
N PHE A 379 9.35 -17.59 8.77
CA PHE A 379 9.03 -17.38 10.20
C PHE A 379 10.11 -17.91 11.14
N ALA A 380 10.66 -19.10 10.86
CA ALA A 380 11.72 -19.68 11.66
C ALA A 380 13.00 -18.81 11.62
N PHE A 381 13.38 -18.35 10.42
CA PHE A 381 14.51 -17.44 10.22
C PHE A 381 14.35 -16.14 11.00
N GLY A 382 13.20 -15.47 10.84
CA GLY A 382 12.90 -14.23 11.55
C GLY A 382 13.04 -14.42 13.07
N LYS A 383 12.43 -15.49 13.61
CA LYS A 383 12.45 -15.76 15.06
C LYS A 383 13.86 -16.07 15.57
N GLN A 384 14.66 -16.78 14.81
CA GLN A 384 16.03 -17.15 15.18
C GLN A 384 16.95 -15.92 15.25
N HIS A 385 16.74 -14.94 14.38
CA HIS A 385 17.65 -13.81 14.21
C HIS A 385 17.10 -12.46 14.68
N ASN A 386 15.82 -12.42 15.05
CA ASN A 386 15.03 -11.20 15.26
C ASN A 386 15.16 -10.19 14.11
N LEU A 387 14.98 -10.68 12.88
CA LEU A 387 15.05 -9.88 11.66
C LEU A 387 13.67 -9.76 11.01
N PRO A 388 13.39 -8.67 10.28
CA PRO A 388 12.17 -8.54 9.49
C PRO A 388 12.13 -9.63 8.41
N ILE A 389 10.95 -10.15 8.11
CA ILE A 389 10.72 -11.23 7.11
C ILE A 389 9.78 -10.79 5.98
N GLY A 390 9.53 -9.49 5.90
CA GLY A 390 8.67 -8.85 4.91
C GLY A 390 9.37 -7.72 4.18
N HIS A 391 8.66 -6.61 4.00
CA HIS A 391 9.18 -5.37 3.45
C HIS A 391 8.71 -4.19 4.30
N ALA A 392 9.36 -3.03 4.19
CA ALA A 392 9.04 -1.83 4.94
C ALA A 392 9.60 -0.58 4.24
N LEU A 393 9.39 0.57 4.88
CA LEU A 393 9.89 1.88 4.48
C LEU A 393 9.33 2.28 3.11
N HIS A 394 8.02 2.51 3.10
CA HIS A 394 7.29 2.86 1.90
C HIS A 394 7.54 4.32 1.50
N ASN A 395 7.52 4.57 0.19
CA ASN A 395 7.77 5.88 -0.41
C ASN A 395 6.88 6.04 -1.63
N HIS A 396 6.15 7.14 -1.74
CA HIS A 396 5.21 7.37 -2.83
C HIS A 396 5.76 8.35 -3.85
N THR A 397 5.76 7.96 -5.12
CA THR A 397 5.93 8.87 -6.26
C THR A 397 4.55 9.17 -6.83
N LEU A 398 4.12 10.42 -6.77
CA LEU A 398 2.75 10.81 -7.10
C LEU A 398 2.52 11.08 -8.60
N LEU A 399 3.58 11.48 -9.31
CA LEU A 399 3.54 11.83 -10.74
C LEU A 399 4.63 11.10 -11.55
N PRO A 400 4.79 9.77 -11.41
CA PRO A 400 5.85 9.05 -12.09
C PRO A 400 5.58 8.96 -13.60
N THR A 401 6.66 8.95 -14.38
CA THR A 401 6.70 8.41 -15.73
C THR A 401 7.39 7.05 -15.67
N TYR A 402 6.66 6.00 -16.02
CA TYR A 402 7.11 4.61 -15.99
C TYR A 402 7.10 4.04 -17.40
N GLN A 403 8.28 3.68 -17.91
CA GLN A 403 8.47 3.23 -19.29
C GLN A 403 9.13 1.85 -19.32
N VAL A 404 8.73 1.04 -20.29
CA VAL A 404 9.30 -0.28 -20.54
C VAL A 404 9.82 -0.35 -21.96
N ARG A 405 10.97 -0.99 -22.15
CA ARG A 405 11.52 -1.31 -23.46
C ARG A 405 11.21 -2.76 -23.81
N LEU A 406 10.63 -2.96 -24.98
CA LEU A 406 10.37 -4.28 -25.51
C LEU A 406 11.66 -4.89 -26.08
N ARG A 407 11.90 -6.14 -25.69
CA ARG A 407 12.94 -7.02 -26.22
C ARG A 407 12.82 -7.14 -27.73
N ASP A 408 13.95 -7.36 -28.40
CA ASP A 408 14.13 -7.62 -29.84
C ASP A 408 13.76 -6.45 -30.78
N GLY A 409 12.84 -5.57 -30.40
CA GLY A 409 12.44 -4.39 -31.18
C GLY A 409 13.03 -3.06 -30.69
N GLY A 410 13.48 -3.00 -29.42
CA GLY A 410 13.97 -1.77 -28.80
C GLY A 410 12.91 -0.66 -28.64
N GLN A 411 11.65 -0.98 -28.92
CA GLN A 411 10.52 -0.06 -28.82
C GLN A 411 10.25 0.26 -27.34
N TRP A 412 10.08 1.54 -27.04
CA TRP A 412 9.65 1.99 -25.73
C TRP A 412 8.12 2.13 -25.69
N ILE A 413 7.53 1.69 -24.58
CA ILE A 413 6.13 1.87 -24.24
C ILE A 413 6.06 2.62 -22.91
N THR A 414 5.34 3.74 -22.90
CA THR A 414 5.04 4.48 -21.68
C THR A 414 3.78 3.91 -21.06
N LEU A 415 3.90 3.34 -19.86
CA LEU A 415 2.79 2.72 -19.11
C LEU A 415 2.07 3.75 -18.24
N ILE A 416 2.85 4.63 -17.62
CA ILE A 416 2.37 5.75 -16.82
C ILE A 416 3.15 6.99 -17.28
N GLU A 417 2.44 8.09 -17.52
CA GLU A 417 3.02 9.37 -17.94
C GLU A 417 2.59 10.46 -16.95
N HIS A 418 3.52 10.95 -16.13
CA HIS A 418 3.24 11.94 -15.08
C HIS A 418 2.05 11.55 -14.18
N GLY A 419 2.01 10.28 -13.76
CA GLY A 419 0.93 9.67 -12.99
C GLY A 419 -0.33 9.32 -13.79
N GLN A 420 -0.42 9.61 -15.09
CA GLN A 420 -1.54 9.17 -15.92
C GLN A 420 -1.29 7.77 -16.47
N ILE A 421 -2.18 6.82 -16.16
CA ILE A 421 -2.16 5.50 -16.80
C ILE A 421 -2.54 5.64 -18.28
N THR A 422 -1.59 5.36 -19.17
CA THR A 422 -1.71 5.62 -20.62
C THR A 422 -2.71 4.69 -21.29
N ALA A 423 -2.95 3.49 -20.73
CA ALA A 423 -3.98 2.57 -21.18
C ALA A 423 -5.39 3.20 -21.16
N SER A 424 -5.63 4.24 -20.37
CA SER A 424 -6.90 5.00 -20.38
C SER A 424 -7.14 5.72 -21.72
N ASN A 425 -6.10 5.94 -22.52
CA ASN A 425 -6.20 6.53 -23.85
C ASN A 425 -6.34 5.50 -24.97
N ASP A 426 -6.27 4.20 -24.66
CA ASP A 426 -6.38 3.14 -25.65
C ASP A 426 -7.76 3.17 -26.34
N PRO A 427 -7.83 3.08 -27.69
CA PRO A 427 -9.10 3.15 -28.41
C PRO A 427 -10.13 2.07 -27.99
N GLU A 428 -9.69 0.88 -27.61
CA GLU A 428 -10.57 -0.19 -27.14
C GLU A 428 -11.10 0.11 -25.75
N VAL A 429 -10.25 0.62 -24.85
CA VAL A 429 -10.67 1.10 -23.52
C VAL A 429 -11.70 2.21 -23.64
N ARG A 430 -11.44 3.21 -24.50
CA ARG A 430 -12.37 4.32 -24.75
C ARG A 430 -13.68 3.85 -25.38
N ALA A 431 -13.62 2.90 -26.33
CA ALA A 431 -14.80 2.31 -26.92
C ALA A 431 -15.63 1.53 -25.89
N LEU A 432 -15.00 0.79 -24.97
CA LEU A 432 -15.70 0.09 -23.89
C LEU A 432 -16.33 1.09 -22.90
N ALA A 433 -15.59 2.11 -22.49
CA ALA A 433 -16.07 3.16 -21.59
C ALA A 433 -17.30 3.89 -22.14
N SER A 434 -17.40 4.06 -23.47
CA SER A 434 -18.55 4.73 -24.12
C SER A 434 -19.91 4.06 -23.84
N ARG A 435 -19.93 2.81 -23.39
CA ARG A 435 -21.16 2.09 -22.98
C ARG A 435 -21.73 2.58 -21.65
N TYR A 436 -20.91 3.24 -20.84
CA TYR A 436 -21.25 3.68 -19.48
C TYR A 436 -21.43 5.20 -19.37
N GLY A 437 -21.09 5.97 -20.41
CA GLY A 437 -21.11 7.43 -20.40
C GLY A 437 -20.07 8.01 -21.35
N HIS A 438 -19.75 9.31 -21.20
CA HIS A 438 -18.74 9.96 -22.01
C HIS A 438 -17.33 9.43 -21.63
N PRO A 439 -16.52 8.89 -22.56
CA PRO A 439 -15.23 8.30 -22.23
C PRO A 439 -14.28 9.27 -21.49
N ASP A 440 -14.28 10.55 -21.85
CA ASP A 440 -13.40 11.53 -21.21
C ASP A 440 -13.79 11.80 -19.74
N GLU A 441 -15.06 11.65 -19.36
CA GLU A 441 -15.47 11.80 -17.96
C GLU A 441 -15.19 10.54 -17.15
N ILE A 442 -15.44 9.37 -17.76
CA ILE A 442 -15.20 8.08 -17.11
C ILE A 442 -13.71 7.88 -16.87
N LEU A 443 -12.87 8.15 -17.87
CA LEU A 443 -11.45 7.82 -17.85
C LEU A 443 -10.57 8.94 -17.27
N ALA A 444 -11.12 10.13 -17.03
CA ALA A 444 -10.40 11.22 -16.36
C ALA A 444 -9.97 10.82 -14.95
N ARG A 445 -8.76 11.25 -14.57
CA ARG A 445 -8.33 11.23 -13.17
C ARG A 445 -9.12 12.27 -12.40
N ASP A 446 -9.76 11.85 -11.31
CA ASP A 446 -10.50 12.75 -10.43
C ASP A 446 -9.54 13.50 -9.48
N TRP A 447 -8.28 13.06 -9.38
CA TRP A 447 -7.25 13.71 -8.57
C TRP A 447 -5.93 13.84 -9.30
N ILE A 448 -5.45 15.07 -9.34
CA ILE A 448 -4.09 15.44 -9.69
C ILE A 448 -3.50 16.08 -8.43
N PRO A 449 -2.42 15.54 -7.85
CA PRO A 449 -1.78 16.10 -6.67
C PRO A 449 -1.44 17.57 -6.87
N GLU A 450 -1.81 18.42 -5.91
CA GLU A 450 -1.47 19.85 -5.91
C GLU A 450 -0.06 20.02 -5.33
N LEU A 451 0.96 20.03 -6.19
CA LEU A 451 2.37 20.19 -5.84
C LEU A 451 2.87 21.55 -6.33
N PRO A 452 3.16 22.51 -5.44
CA PRO A 452 3.71 23.82 -5.79
C PRO A 452 4.94 23.71 -6.70
N GLY A 453 4.96 24.49 -7.78
CA GLY A 453 6.04 24.50 -8.75
C GLY A 453 6.05 23.31 -9.73
N ILE A 454 5.15 22.33 -9.56
CA ILE A 454 5.02 21.17 -10.45
C ILE A 454 3.64 21.18 -11.14
N THR A 455 2.55 21.06 -10.38
CA THR A 455 1.18 21.00 -10.92
C THR A 455 0.35 22.25 -10.61
N VAL A 456 0.76 23.05 -9.61
CA VAL A 456 0.14 24.33 -9.25
C VAL A 456 1.20 25.43 -9.13
N PRO A 457 0.84 26.72 -9.26
CA PRO A 457 1.80 27.82 -9.10
C PRO A 457 2.48 27.80 -7.73
N GLY A 458 3.78 28.11 -7.71
CA GLY A 458 4.61 28.16 -6.50
C GLY A 458 6.06 27.76 -6.79
N ASN A 459 6.84 27.57 -5.73
CA ASN A 459 8.20 27.07 -5.74
C ASN A 459 8.25 25.73 -5.01
N TYR A 460 8.68 24.67 -5.70
CA TYR A 460 8.72 23.33 -5.13
C TYR A 460 9.57 23.24 -3.85
N ASP A 461 10.73 23.88 -3.81
CA ASP A 461 11.66 23.76 -2.68
C ASP A 461 11.21 24.60 -1.47
N GLU A 462 10.71 25.81 -1.73
CA GLU A 462 10.33 26.77 -0.69
C GLU A 462 8.92 26.52 -0.17
N ASP A 463 7.96 26.19 -1.04
CA ASP A 463 6.53 26.10 -0.69
C ASP A 463 6.11 24.67 -0.33
N TYR A 464 6.90 23.64 -0.68
CA TYR A 464 6.51 22.24 -0.50
C TYR A 464 7.61 21.34 0.11
N SER A 465 8.68 21.05 -0.61
CA SER A 465 9.56 19.90 -0.37
C SER A 465 10.29 19.92 0.97
N SER A 466 10.45 21.11 1.57
CA SER A 466 11.04 21.31 2.89
C SER A 466 10.07 21.08 4.06
N ASN A 467 8.76 21.29 3.86
CA ASN A 467 7.72 20.98 4.84
C ASN A 467 6.39 20.55 4.18
N PRO A 468 6.35 19.33 3.61
CA PRO A 468 5.16 18.85 2.91
C PRO A 468 3.94 18.69 3.85
N GLY A 469 4.16 18.35 5.12
CA GLY A 469 3.09 18.22 6.12
C GLY A 469 2.26 19.49 6.31
N ARG A 470 2.92 20.66 6.34
CA ARG A 470 2.23 21.96 6.41
C ARG A 470 1.38 22.21 5.16
N HIS A 471 1.91 21.93 3.98
CA HIS A 471 1.19 22.07 2.71
C HIS A 471 -0.06 21.18 2.69
N TRP A 472 0.09 19.89 2.98
CA TRP A 472 -1.03 18.95 2.96
C TRP A 472 -2.08 19.24 4.03
N THR A 473 -1.67 19.75 5.20
CA THR A 473 -2.63 20.23 6.23
C THR A 473 -3.46 21.41 5.70
N ASN A 474 -2.82 22.41 5.08
CA ASN A 474 -3.51 23.56 4.51
C ASN A 474 -4.46 23.13 3.38
N TRP A 475 -3.99 22.22 2.53
CA TRP A 475 -4.79 21.62 1.46
C TRP A 475 -6.02 20.92 2.03
N ALA A 476 -5.86 20.03 3.01
CA ALA A 476 -6.97 19.29 3.61
C ALA A 476 -8.01 20.22 4.24
N ASN A 477 -7.57 21.22 5.01
CA ASN A 477 -8.45 22.23 5.59
C ASN A 477 -9.19 23.04 4.51
N SER A 478 -8.51 23.42 3.42
CA SER A 478 -9.15 24.16 2.33
C SER A 478 -10.27 23.37 1.64
N ILE A 479 -10.14 22.05 1.53
CA ILE A 479 -11.18 21.16 0.99
C ILE A 479 -12.36 21.06 1.96
N LEU A 480 -12.08 20.88 3.26
CA LEU A 480 -13.12 20.79 4.31
C LEU A 480 -13.91 22.10 4.44
N ASP A 481 -13.24 23.24 4.31
CA ASP A 481 -13.85 24.56 4.37
C ASP A 481 -14.53 24.99 3.05
N GLY A 482 -14.39 24.20 1.98
CA GLY A 482 -14.91 24.53 0.65
C GLY A 482 -14.27 25.77 0.02
N THR A 483 -13.00 26.03 0.35
CA THR A 483 -12.22 27.20 -0.09
C THR A 483 -11.12 26.86 -1.09
N ASN A 484 -10.88 25.56 -1.35
CA ASN A 484 -9.87 25.13 -2.30
C ASN A 484 -10.22 25.59 -3.73
N PRO A 485 -9.34 26.34 -4.42
CA PRO A 485 -9.64 26.93 -5.73
C PRO A 485 -9.68 25.90 -6.88
N TYR A 486 -9.21 24.68 -6.64
CA TYR A 486 -9.16 23.57 -7.59
C TYR A 486 -10.26 22.53 -7.36
N GLN A 487 -11.13 22.75 -6.36
CA GLN A 487 -12.33 21.96 -6.13
C GLN A 487 -13.44 22.45 -7.08
N GLN A 488 -13.55 21.84 -8.27
CA GLN A 488 -14.66 22.05 -9.22
C GLN A 488 -15.51 20.80 -9.39
#